data_AF-A0A2K3K1P2-F1
#
_entry.id   AF-A0A2K3K1P2-F1
#
_cell.length_a   1.000
_cell.length_b   1.000
_cell.length_c   1.000
_cell.angle_alpha   90.00
_cell.angle_beta   90.00
_cell.angle_gamma   90.00
#
_symmetry.space_group_name_H-M   'P 1'
#
loop_
_entity.id
_entity.type
_entity.pdbx_description
1 polymer ?
#
loop_
_entity_poly.entity_id
_entity_poly.type
_entity_poly.pdbx_seq_one_letter_code
_entity_poly.pdbx_strand_id
1 'polypeptide(L)'
;MDGGENDSHQGSSLVIHQTTEQLIARCIAPVKKDFIRPPPDRTTSSQNDTVSIPNDKPPLLAKEKKSKRQLKRERRQDQKSTKNLCPEISKSGDVNSCRYQDKCRFSHDIEAFKAQKPDDLEGECPFLKSE
;
A
#
# COMPACT_ATOMS: atom_id res chain seq x y z
N MET A 1 0.85 -50.64 -18.50
CA MET A 1 1.43 -50.38 -19.84
C MET A 1 0.48 -49.44 -20.56
N ASP A 2 0.19 -48.28 -19.97
CA ASP A 2 1.03 -47.08 -19.85
C ASP A 2 1.26 -46.43 -21.21
N GLY A 3 0.65 -45.25 -21.35
CA GLY A 3 0.77 -44.39 -22.52
C GLY A 3 -0.10 -43.15 -22.37
N GLY A 4 -0.02 -42.48 -21.21
CA GLY A 4 -0.60 -41.14 -21.03
C GLY A 4 0.39 -40.11 -21.56
N GLU A 5 0.06 -39.44 -22.65
CA GLU A 5 0.84 -38.34 -23.21
C GLU A 5 0.78 -37.13 -22.27
N ASN A 6 1.96 -36.69 -21.84
CA ASN A 6 2.14 -35.60 -20.88
C ASN A 6 2.05 -34.25 -21.61
N ASP A 7 0.96 -33.53 -21.39
CA ASP A 7 0.79 -32.14 -21.82
C ASP A 7 1.76 -31.23 -21.03
N SER A 8 2.89 -30.91 -21.66
CA SER A 8 3.90 -30.02 -21.10
C SER A 8 3.61 -28.59 -21.56
N HIS A 9 2.81 -27.86 -20.80
CA HIS A 9 2.70 -26.41 -20.92
C HIS A 9 4.02 -25.74 -20.51
N GLN A 10 4.97 -25.65 -21.44
CA GLN A 10 6.10 -24.73 -21.33
C GLN A 10 5.60 -23.32 -21.66
N GLY A 11 5.38 -22.53 -20.61
CA GLY A 11 5.18 -21.09 -20.68
C GLY A 11 6.42 -20.40 -21.22
N SER A 12 6.58 -20.39 -22.54
CA SER A 12 7.52 -19.52 -23.23
C SER A 12 7.00 -18.10 -23.14
N SER A 13 7.71 -17.23 -22.41
CA SER A 13 7.48 -15.80 -22.48
C SER A 13 7.98 -15.31 -23.84
N LEU A 14 7.12 -15.46 -24.85
CA LEU A 14 7.27 -14.77 -26.12
C LEU A 14 7.18 -13.28 -25.81
N VAL A 15 8.31 -12.58 -25.90
CA VAL A 15 8.34 -11.12 -25.92
C VAL A 15 7.71 -10.70 -27.24
N ILE A 16 6.38 -10.59 -27.26
CA ILE A 16 5.65 -10.08 -28.41
C ILE A 16 6.04 -8.62 -28.53
N HIS A 17 6.83 -8.29 -29.55
CA HIS A 17 7.08 -6.92 -29.96
C HIS A 17 5.77 -6.32 -30.50
N GLN A 18 4.92 -5.84 -29.60
CA GLN A 18 3.69 -5.12 -29.96
C GLN A 18 4.08 -3.76 -30.54
N THR A 19 3.47 -3.39 -31.66
CA THR A 19 3.68 -2.07 -32.26
C THR A 19 3.02 -0.99 -31.40
N THR A 20 3.49 0.25 -31.53
CA THR A 20 2.90 1.42 -30.85
C THR A 20 1.41 1.57 -31.15
N GLU A 21 1.02 1.33 -32.40
CA GLU A 21 -0.37 1.39 -32.86
C GLU A 21 -1.26 0.35 -32.15
N GLN A 22 -0.76 -0.87 -31.92
CA GLN A 22 -1.49 -1.91 -31.20
C GLN A 22 -1.68 -1.56 -29.71
N LEU A 23 -0.70 -0.90 -29.10
CA LEU A 23 -0.82 -0.42 -27.72
C LEU A 23 -1.89 0.67 -27.62
N ILE A 24 -1.88 1.64 -28.54
CA ILE A 24 -2.87 2.71 -28.60
C ILE A 24 -4.28 2.14 -28.84
N ALA A 25 -4.43 1.17 -29.74
CA ALA A 25 -5.72 0.50 -30.00
C ALA A 25 -6.29 -0.22 -28.76
N ARG A 26 -5.43 -0.61 -27.81
CA ARG A 26 -5.81 -1.21 -26.52
C ARG A 26 -5.88 -0.18 -25.39
N CYS A 27 -5.85 1.10 -25.72
CA CYS A 27 -5.82 2.22 -24.76
C CYS A 27 -4.62 2.16 -23.81
N ILE A 28 -3.50 1.57 -24.24
CA ILE A 28 -2.23 1.54 -23.49
C ILE A 28 -1.33 2.66 -24.03
N ALA A 29 -0.98 3.61 -23.16
CA ALA A 29 -0.07 4.70 -23.52
C ALA A 29 1.35 4.16 -23.77
N PRO A 30 1.98 4.44 -24.93
CA PRO A 30 3.38 4.06 -25.17
C PRO A 30 4.32 4.86 -24.26
N VAL A 31 4.95 4.18 -23.28
CA VAL A 31 5.95 4.78 -22.40
C VAL A 31 7.34 4.29 -22.80
N LYS A 32 8.29 5.22 -22.91
CA LYS A 32 9.71 4.91 -23.15
C LYS A 32 10.27 4.14 -21.95
N LYS A 33 11.08 3.11 -22.21
CA LYS A 33 11.63 2.21 -21.17
C LYS A 33 12.44 2.96 -20.12
N ASP A 34 13.12 4.05 -20.49
CA ASP A 34 13.93 4.88 -19.58
C ASP A 34 13.12 5.57 -18.47
N PHE A 35 11.79 5.65 -18.64
CA PHE A 35 10.86 6.25 -17.67
C PHE A 35 10.10 5.19 -16.86
N ILE A 36 10.34 3.90 -17.11
CA ILE A 36 9.74 2.79 -16.36
C ILE A 36 10.75 2.35 -15.30
N ARG A 37 10.34 2.38 -14.03
CA ARG A 37 11.16 1.81 -12.95
C ARG A 37 11.34 0.31 -13.21
N PRO A 38 12.57 -0.22 -13.19
CA PRO A 38 12.79 -1.66 -13.36
C PRO A 38 11.99 -2.45 -12.30
N PRO A 39 11.43 -3.62 -12.66
CA PRO A 39 10.75 -4.46 -11.71
C PRO A 39 11.68 -4.79 -10.52
N PRO A 40 11.17 -4.82 -9.28
CA PRO A 40 11.99 -5.24 -8.15
C PRO A 40 12.44 -6.70 -8.34
N ASP A 41 13.69 -7.00 -8.00
CA ASP A 41 14.23 -8.36 -8.07
C ASP A 41 13.38 -9.30 -7.20
N ARG A 42 12.59 -10.15 -7.84
CA ARG A 42 11.86 -11.22 -7.16
C ARG A 42 12.87 -12.34 -6.90
N THR A 43 13.51 -12.34 -5.73
CA THR A 43 14.25 -13.53 -5.28
C THR A 43 13.27 -14.70 -5.22
N THR A 44 13.34 -15.59 -6.21
CA THR A 44 12.69 -16.90 -6.16
C THR A 44 13.30 -17.63 -4.97
N SER A 45 12.54 -17.72 -3.88
CA SER A 45 12.90 -18.47 -2.68
C SER A 45 12.87 -19.97 -2.98
N SER A 46 13.87 -20.46 -3.72
CA SER A 46 14.35 -21.81 -3.56
C SER A 46 15.16 -21.85 -2.27
N GLN A 47 14.62 -22.65 -1.36
CA GLN A 47 15.16 -23.13 -0.10
C GLN A 47 16.67 -23.40 -0.24
N ASN A 48 17.48 -22.91 0.71
CA ASN A 48 18.64 -23.57 1.34
C ASN A 48 19.44 -22.53 2.16
N ASP A 49 19.63 -22.84 3.46
CA ASP A 49 20.41 -22.09 4.43
C ASP A 49 21.87 -21.89 4.00
N THR A 50 22.37 -20.65 4.04
CA THR A 50 23.70 -20.26 4.56
C THR A 50 23.84 -18.73 4.52
N VAL A 51 24.22 -18.18 5.67
CA VAL A 51 24.40 -16.76 5.97
C VAL A 51 25.52 -16.11 5.16
N SER A 52 25.30 -14.89 4.66
CA SER A 52 26.20 -13.73 4.80
C SER A 52 25.56 -12.45 4.28
N ILE A 53 25.25 -11.54 5.21
CA ILE A 53 24.75 -10.17 4.98
C ILE A 53 25.96 -9.25 4.77
N PRO A 54 25.91 -8.32 3.81
CA PRO A 54 26.29 -6.94 4.13
C PRO A 54 25.07 -6.00 4.13
N ASN A 55 25.06 -5.14 5.15
CA ASN A 55 24.04 -4.15 5.54
C ASN A 55 23.67 -3.15 4.42
N ASP A 56 22.58 -2.41 4.67
CA ASP A 56 22.06 -1.25 3.93
C ASP A 56 20.77 -1.47 3.12
N LYS A 57 19.81 -2.20 3.71
CA LYS A 57 18.38 -2.03 3.37
C LYS A 57 17.61 -1.65 4.63
N PRO A 58 16.73 -0.63 4.60
CA PRO A 58 15.83 -0.35 5.72
C PRO A 58 15.04 -1.63 5.99
N PRO A 59 14.77 -1.98 7.26
CA PRO A 59 14.13 -3.24 7.59
C PRO A 59 12.76 -3.25 6.93
N LEU A 60 12.62 -4.03 5.85
CA LEU A 60 11.33 -4.49 5.39
C LEU A 60 10.82 -5.35 6.53
N LEU A 61 10.04 -4.71 7.40
CA LEU A 61 9.41 -5.32 8.56
C LEU A 61 8.89 -6.68 8.12
N ALA A 62 9.62 -7.73 8.50
CA ALA A 62 9.13 -9.09 8.41
C ALA A 62 7.79 -9.00 9.09
N LYS A 63 6.71 -9.17 8.32
CA LYS A 63 5.37 -9.27 8.89
C LYS A 63 5.40 -10.55 9.69
N GLU A 64 5.85 -10.45 10.93
CA GLU A 64 5.84 -11.52 11.90
C GLU A 64 4.43 -12.08 11.88
N LYS A 65 4.32 -13.41 11.86
CA LYS A 65 3.03 -14.09 11.86
C LYS A 65 2.40 -13.93 13.25
N LYS A 66 1.92 -12.71 13.53
CA LYS A 66 1.20 -12.36 14.73
C LYS A 66 -0.07 -13.18 14.80
N SER A 67 -0.41 -13.65 16.00
CA SER A 67 -1.64 -14.42 16.19
C SER A 67 -2.88 -13.60 15.79
N LYS A 68 -3.97 -14.28 15.39
CA LYS A 68 -5.27 -13.61 15.10
C LYS A 68 -5.73 -12.71 16.26
N ARG A 69 -5.45 -13.11 17.51
CA ARG A 69 -5.78 -12.34 18.72
C ARG A 69 -4.96 -11.04 18.80
N GLN A 70 -3.68 -11.10 18.51
CA GLN A 70 -2.80 -9.94 18.51
C GLN A 70 -3.19 -8.95 17.42
N LEU A 71 -3.45 -9.41 16.19
CA LEU A 71 -3.93 -8.54 15.10
C LEU A 71 -5.26 -7.84 15.45
N LYS A 72 -6.16 -8.50 16.18
CA LYS A 72 -7.41 -7.88 16.65
C LYS A 72 -7.15 -6.81 17.72
N ARG A 73 -6.16 -7.00 18.58
CA ARG A 73 -5.76 -6.01 19.60
C ARG A 73 -5.14 -4.78 18.93
N GLU A 74 -4.20 -5.00 18.02
CA GLU A 74 -3.53 -3.93 17.26
C GLU A 74 -4.55 -3.12 16.46
N ARG A 75 -5.45 -3.79 15.73
CA ARG A 75 -6.53 -3.09 15.00
C ARG A 75 -7.38 -2.19 15.89
N ARG A 76 -7.69 -2.61 17.13
CA ARG A 76 -8.47 -1.79 18.07
C ARG A 76 -7.66 -0.63 18.64
N GLN A 77 -6.37 -0.85 18.89
CA GLN A 77 -5.45 0.20 19.35
C GLN A 77 -5.24 1.25 18.26
N ASP A 78 -5.03 0.80 17.01
CA ASP A 78 -4.91 1.67 15.85
C ASP A 78 -6.17 2.53 15.68
N GLN A 79 -7.37 1.93 15.81
CA GLN A 79 -8.63 2.69 15.73
C GLN A 79 -8.73 3.80 16.77
N LYS A 80 -8.22 3.59 17.98
CA LYS A 80 -8.21 4.61 19.05
C LYS A 80 -6.97 5.50 19.02
N SER A 81 -6.05 5.29 18.09
CA SER A 81 -4.84 6.09 18.00
C SER A 81 -5.15 7.52 17.54
N THR A 82 -4.21 8.42 17.82
CA THR A 82 -4.25 9.83 17.40
C THR A 82 -4.38 9.98 15.89
N LYS A 83 -3.98 8.97 15.10
CA LYS A 83 -4.10 8.95 13.62
C LYS A 83 -5.53 8.82 13.10
N ASN A 84 -6.43 8.23 13.90
CA ASN A 84 -7.77 7.85 13.45
C ASN A 84 -8.84 8.65 14.21
N LEU A 85 -9.04 9.90 13.79
CA LEU A 85 -10.09 10.78 14.31
C LEU A 85 -11.49 10.29 13.92
N CYS A 86 -12.47 10.45 14.80
CA CYS A 86 -13.88 10.15 14.52
C CYS A 86 -14.39 10.93 13.29
N PRO A 87 -15.04 10.26 12.31
CA PRO A 87 -15.55 10.93 11.12
C PRO A 87 -16.57 12.04 11.40
N GLU A 88 -17.40 11.88 12.44
CA GLU A 88 -18.37 12.91 12.84
C GLU A 88 -17.65 14.18 13.32
N ILE A 89 -16.65 14.02 14.20
CA ILE A 89 -15.85 15.12 14.75
C ILE A 89 -14.97 15.76 13.67
N SER A 90 -14.44 14.96 12.74
CA SER A 90 -13.64 15.48 11.63
C SER A 90 -14.42 16.42 10.72
N LYS A 91 -15.76 16.30 10.68
CA LYS A 91 -16.65 17.15 9.88
C LYS A 91 -17.18 18.34 10.66
N SER A 92 -17.57 18.12 11.92
CA SER A 92 -18.19 19.15 12.76
C SER A 92 -17.17 20.03 13.47
N GLY A 93 -15.97 19.51 13.75
CA GLY A 93 -14.97 20.15 14.59
C GLY A 93 -15.29 20.12 16.09
N ASP A 94 -16.37 19.47 16.53
CA ASP A 94 -16.80 19.45 17.93
C ASP A 94 -16.89 18.02 18.47
N VAL A 95 -16.35 17.79 19.67
CA VAL A 95 -16.30 16.48 20.34
C VAL A 95 -17.71 16.00 20.71
N ASN A 96 -18.61 16.94 21.01
CA ASN A 96 -19.98 16.65 21.40
C ASN A 96 -20.88 16.25 20.22
N SER A 97 -20.44 16.47 18.98
CA SER A 97 -21.23 16.09 17.82
C SER A 97 -21.29 14.57 17.61
N CYS A 98 -20.36 13.82 18.22
CA CYS A 98 -20.34 12.38 18.06
C CYS A 98 -21.43 11.72 18.91
N ARG A 99 -22.33 10.98 18.26
CA ARG A 99 -23.43 10.27 18.95
C ARG A 99 -22.95 9.26 19.99
N TYR A 100 -21.73 8.76 19.84
CA TYR A 100 -21.16 7.73 20.71
C TYR A 100 -20.27 8.30 21.83
N GLN A 101 -19.90 9.59 21.79
CA GLN A 101 -19.06 10.25 22.80
C GLN A 101 -17.87 9.36 23.21
N ASP A 102 -17.69 9.06 24.50
CA ASP A 102 -16.58 8.25 25.02
C ASP A 102 -16.61 6.77 24.62
N LYS A 103 -17.75 6.28 24.11
CA LYS A 103 -17.89 4.90 23.61
C LYS A 103 -17.52 4.80 22.13
N CYS A 104 -17.09 5.90 21.51
CA CYS A 104 -16.70 5.89 20.11
C CYS A 104 -15.54 4.93 19.85
N ARG A 105 -15.54 4.36 18.65
CA ARG A 105 -14.50 3.46 18.18
C ARG A 105 -13.19 4.20 17.88
N PHE A 106 -13.29 5.49 17.58
CA PHE A 106 -12.21 6.34 17.08
C PHE A 106 -11.77 7.35 18.13
N SER A 107 -10.60 7.97 17.92
CA SER A 107 -10.15 9.05 18.80
C SER A 107 -10.99 10.31 18.57
N HIS A 108 -11.20 11.09 19.64
CA HIS A 108 -11.91 12.37 19.61
C HIS A 108 -10.97 13.57 19.78
N ASP A 109 -9.66 13.30 19.83
CA ASP A 109 -8.63 14.30 20.08
C ASP A 109 -8.20 14.94 18.75
N ILE A 110 -8.77 16.12 18.49
CA ILE A 110 -8.51 16.89 17.27
C ILE A 110 -7.08 17.47 17.30
N GLU A 111 -6.61 17.87 18.47
CA GLU A 111 -5.30 18.51 18.64
C GLU A 111 -4.17 17.51 18.42
N ALA A 112 -4.28 16.33 19.03
CA ALA A 112 -3.30 15.26 18.80
C ALA A 112 -3.27 14.78 17.35
N PHE A 113 -4.42 14.79 16.66
CA PHE A 113 -4.47 14.49 15.23
C PHE A 113 -3.76 15.55 14.39
N LYS A 114 -3.92 16.84 14.71
CA LYS A 114 -3.23 17.95 14.03
C LYS A 114 -1.73 17.91 14.27
N ALA A 115 -1.27 17.68 15.50
CA ALA A 115 0.16 17.62 15.84
C ALA A 115 0.90 16.45 15.17
N GLN A 116 0.18 15.39 14.78
CA GLN A 116 0.75 14.25 14.06
C GLN A 116 0.82 14.47 12.54
N LYS A 117 0.03 15.39 11.99
CA LYS A 117 0.09 15.70 10.57
C LYS A 117 1.40 16.43 10.28
N PRO A 118 2.10 16.09 9.20
CA PRO A 118 3.21 16.90 8.72
C PRO A 118 2.69 18.29 8.33
N ASP A 119 3.58 19.28 8.40
CA ASP A 119 3.27 20.65 8.01
C ASP A 119 2.78 20.70 6.54
N ASP A 120 1.86 21.61 6.27
CA ASP A 120 1.36 21.83 4.92
C ASP A 120 2.49 22.26 4.00
N LEU A 121 2.48 21.76 2.76
CA LEU A 121 3.47 22.13 1.76
C LEU A 121 3.32 23.61 1.38
N GLU A 122 4.44 24.30 1.23
CA GLU A 122 4.44 25.70 0.78
C GLU A 122 3.88 25.82 -0.64
N GLY A 123 2.91 26.72 -0.82
CA GLY A 123 2.27 27.00 -2.11
C GLY A 123 0.74 27.03 -2.03
N GLU A 124 0.11 27.80 -2.92
CA GLU A 124 -1.36 27.83 -2.99
C GLU A 124 -1.86 26.63 -3.81
N CYS A 125 -2.94 26.00 -3.35
CA CYS A 125 -3.63 24.96 -4.11
C CYS A 125 -4.12 25.51 -5.46
N PRO A 126 -3.67 24.98 -6.61
CA PRO A 126 -4.08 25.45 -7.94
C PRO A 126 -5.60 25.32 -8.19
N PHE A 127 -6.27 24.40 -7.51
CA PHE A 127 -7.71 24.19 -7.60
C PHE A 127 -8.54 25.23 -6.84
N LEU A 128 -7.94 25.95 -5.88
CA LEU A 128 -8.62 27.03 -5.15
C LEU A 128 -8.53 28.38 -5.88
N LYS A 129 -7.64 28.51 -6.87
CA LYS A 129 -7.40 29.74 -7.65
C LYS A 129 -8.15 29.81 -8.98
N SER A 130 -8.82 28.73 -9.38
CA SER A 130 -9.54 28.67 -10.66
C SER A 130 -11.02 28.98 -10.43
N GLU A 131 -11.34 30.26 -10.24
CA GLU A 131 -12.70 30.81 -10.37
C GLU A 131 -12.73 31.82 -11.51
#